data_AF-A0A1F8FPW7-F1
#
_entry.id   AF-A0A1F8FPW7-F1
#
_cell.length_a   1.000
_cell.length_b   1.000
_cell.length_c   1.000
_cell.angle_alpha   90.00
_cell.angle_beta   90.00
_cell.angle_gamma   90.00
#
_symmetry.space_group_name_H-M   'P 1'
#
loop_
_entity.id
_entity.type
_entity.pdbx_description
1 polymer ?
#
loop_
_entity_poly.entity_id
_entity_poly.type
_entity_poly.pdbx_seq_one_letter_code
_entity_poly.pdbx_strand_id
1 'polypeptide(L)'
;MLSIESKVIIFVIICMAVYFIIATPIMNDDGFHYEGFAESLAHGKLDFKSFYGFQGLSFFAVPIFWLTSSIPSWQAGSDISIIIASMIFSLLSAPLAYLVGRDFYSRAGLPAEVSAKAGFYFLILFLLTPYPYTTMMRGFQEAALLFFILLIIYASIQKKIWAPVAWAVGGIVKPFALTLFPLFIKDFLPKRLLRFNLMLRLNLNMRVVWLFVALTIGGAYLGASYYQTGHLINNAAINSYQGNFDAGNPPPLTESFTAGVKGFLRVGANLLLHFRKIMISPFVIILGALALLVPLRLNLNMRFNLMRKEIVLAIVLNFLLVGSLTFSFSKYLLPMTTLFALASVSYLLKYRWLMWLVLLDSFFVFLPIWNYFGNSFWPNIYIYLLPFWAAIVLFLLSEWKKFQLWINDLRSRLSTGKFN
;
A
#
# COMPACT_ATOMS: atom_id res chain seq x y z
N MET A 1 -22.98 12.84 17.77
CA MET A 1 -23.34 11.52 17.19
C MET A 1 -22.40 11.25 16.02
N LEU A 2 -21.67 10.12 15.98
CA LEU A 2 -20.71 9.82 14.90
C LEU A 2 -21.41 9.58 13.55
N SER A 3 -20.80 10.03 12.46
CA SER A 3 -21.29 9.77 11.09
C SER A 3 -21.26 8.27 10.76
N ILE A 4 -22.08 7.81 9.79
CA ILE A 4 -22.08 6.41 9.34
C ILE A 4 -20.69 6.01 8.81
N GLU A 5 -20.02 6.90 8.07
CA GLU A 5 -18.67 6.71 7.56
C GLU A 5 -17.68 6.43 8.70
N SER A 6 -17.72 7.27 9.74
CA SER A 6 -16.86 7.12 10.93
C SER A 6 -17.12 5.80 11.65
N LYS A 7 -18.39 5.40 11.82
CA LYS A 7 -18.75 4.13 12.45
C LYS A 7 -18.22 2.93 11.66
N VAL A 8 -18.32 2.96 10.33
CA VAL A 8 -17.80 1.91 9.45
C VAL A 8 -16.28 1.80 9.56
N ILE A 9 -15.56 2.92 9.53
CA ILE A 9 -14.10 2.92 9.66
C ILE A 9 -13.69 2.37 11.04
N ILE A 10 -14.35 2.80 12.12
CA ILE A 10 -14.09 2.30 13.47
C ILE A 10 -14.34 0.79 13.54
N PHE A 11 -15.43 0.29 12.96
CA PHE A 11 -15.71 -1.14 12.89
C PHE A 11 -14.56 -1.89 12.19
N VAL A 12 -14.09 -1.41 11.04
CA VAL A 12 -12.97 -2.03 10.32
C VAL A 12 -11.69 -2.02 11.14
N ILE A 13 -11.36 -0.90 11.79
CA ILE A 13 -10.19 -0.80 12.67
C ILE A 13 -10.28 -1.81 13.81
N ILE A 14 -11.44 -1.93 14.47
CA ILE A 14 -11.64 -2.90 15.54
C ILE A 14 -11.50 -4.34 15.02
N CYS A 15 -12.13 -4.66 13.88
CA CYS A 15 -12.02 -5.96 13.24
C CYS A 15 -10.56 -6.32 12.92
N MET A 16 -9.79 -5.40 12.33
CA MET A 16 -8.38 -5.60 12.02
C MET A 16 -7.52 -5.70 13.29
N ALA A 17 -7.82 -4.91 14.33
CA ALA A 17 -7.12 -4.98 15.61
C ALA A 17 -7.34 -6.33 16.29
N VAL A 18 -8.59 -6.82 16.34
CA VAL A 18 -8.91 -8.16 16.85
C VAL A 18 -8.21 -9.24 16.03
N TYR A 19 -8.21 -9.12 14.70
CA TYR A 19 -7.50 -10.02 13.80
C TYR A 19 -5.99 -10.09 14.10
N PHE A 20 -5.35 -8.96 14.42
CA PHE A 20 -3.93 -8.90 14.81
C PHE A 20 -3.66 -9.42 16.22
N ILE A 21 -4.54 -9.14 17.18
CA ILE A 21 -4.39 -9.59 18.58
C ILE A 21 -4.50 -11.10 18.70
N ILE A 22 -5.35 -11.74 17.88
CA ILE A 22 -5.51 -13.21 17.87
C ILE A 22 -4.34 -13.91 17.16
N ALA A 23 -3.55 -13.19 16.36
CA ALA A 23 -2.42 -13.77 15.65
C ALA A 23 -1.24 -14.04 16.58
N THR A 24 -0.49 -15.11 16.31
CA THR A 24 0.81 -15.37 16.93
C THR A 24 1.91 -14.91 15.96
N PRO A 25 2.55 -13.75 16.19
CA PRO A 25 3.63 -13.27 15.33
C PRO A 25 4.87 -14.17 15.45
N ILE A 26 5.59 -14.37 14.34
CA ILE A 26 6.83 -15.15 14.30
C ILE A 26 7.83 -14.40 13.42
N MET A 27 8.79 -13.71 14.05
CA MET A 27 9.84 -12.98 13.32
C MET A 27 10.65 -13.94 12.43
N ASN A 28 10.86 -13.58 11.15
CA ASN A 28 11.59 -14.44 10.21
C ASN A 28 12.17 -13.66 9.02
N ASP A 29 13.11 -14.28 8.30
CA ASP A 29 13.76 -13.75 7.09
C ASP A 29 14.26 -12.29 7.31
N ASP A 30 13.88 -11.36 6.42
CA ASP A 30 14.21 -9.93 6.50
C ASP A 30 13.81 -9.28 7.85
N GLY A 31 12.83 -9.84 8.56
CA GLY A 31 12.31 -9.30 9.82
C GLY A 31 13.36 -9.16 10.91
N PHE A 32 14.27 -10.15 11.02
CA PHE A 32 15.37 -10.11 12.00
C PHE A 32 16.31 -8.92 11.77
N HIS A 33 16.57 -8.57 10.51
CA HIS A 33 17.45 -7.45 10.18
C HIS A 33 16.79 -6.12 10.46
N TYR A 34 15.48 -6.01 10.20
CA TYR A 34 14.74 -4.80 10.51
C TYR A 34 14.64 -4.57 12.02
N GLU A 35 14.39 -5.62 12.80
CA GLU A 35 14.30 -5.57 14.26
C GLU A 35 15.66 -5.23 14.87
N GLY A 36 16.71 -5.95 14.48
CA GLY A 36 18.06 -5.69 15.00
C GLY A 36 18.58 -4.30 14.64
N PHE A 37 18.24 -3.77 13.46
CA PHE A 37 18.53 -2.37 13.13
C PHE A 37 17.75 -1.40 14.02
N ALA A 38 16.47 -1.68 14.30
CA ALA A 38 15.66 -0.84 15.19
C ALA A 38 16.22 -0.82 16.62
N GLU A 39 16.64 -1.98 17.13
CA GLU A 39 17.30 -2.10 18.44
C GLU A 39 18.63 -1.34 18.47
N SER A 40 19.47 -1.49 17.46
CA SER A 40 20.75 -0.77 17.37
C SER A 40 20.52 0.75 17.36
N LEU A 41 19.53 1.20 16.58
CA LEU A 41 19.14 2.60 16.50
C LEU A 41 18.54 3.11 17.82
N ALA A 42 17.75 2.31 18.51
CA ALA A 42 17.18 2.62 19.82
C ALA A 42 18.26 2.83 20.90
N HIS A 43 19.41 2.17 20.75
CA HIS A 43 20.61 2.35 21.57
C HIS A 43 21.56 3.46 21.05
N GLY A 44 21.13 4.25 20.07
CA GLY A 44 21.87 5.41 19.57
C GLY A 44 22.89 5.10 18.48
N LYS A 45 22.88 3.89 17.90
CA LYS A 45 23.81 3.49 16.84
C LYS A 45 23.07 3.30 15.50
N LEU A 46 23.49 4.06 14.49
CA LEU A 46 23.05 3.85 13.11
C LEU A 46 23.93 2.76 12.48
N ASP A 47 23.43 1.53 12.35
CA ASP A 47 24.24 0.36 11.94
C ASP A 47 23.74 -0.32 10.66
N PHE A 48 23.92 0.35 9.52
CA PHE A 48 23.63 -0.24 8.20
C PHE A 48 24.59 -1.35 7.80
N LYS A 49 25.73 -1.47 8.50
CA LYS A 49 26.78 -2.44 8.22
C LYS A 49 26.40 -3.83 8.72
N SER A 50 25.81 -3.92 9.91
CA SER A 50 25.42 -5.18 10.53
C SER A 50 24.03 -5.69 10.08
N PHE A 51 23.16 -4.79 9.63
CA PHE A 51 21.78 -5.15 9.25
C PHE A 51 21.44 -4.73 7.82
N TYR A 52 21.05 -5.71 7.01
CA TYR A 52 20.70 -5.50 5.60
C TYR A 52 19.20 -5.25 5.40
N GLY A 53 18.87 -4.61 4.28
CA GLY A 53 17.50 -4.31 3.85
C GLY A 53 17.16 -2.83 3.84
N PHE A 54 15.93 -2.55 3.40
CA PHE A 54 15.38 -1.20 3.48
C PHE A 54 14.92 -0.92 4.91
N GLN A 55 15.78 -0.27 5.70
CA GLN A 55 15.58 -0.05 7.14
C GLN A 55 14.54 1.02 7.49
N GLY A 56 13.73 1.49 6.54
CA GLY A 56 12.86 2.64 6.77
C GLY A 56 11.82 2.44 7.85
N LEU A 57 11.21 1.24 7.95
CA LEU A 57 10.29 0.93 9.04
C LEU A 57 10.99 0.92 10.41
N SER A 58 12.26 0.53 10.47
CA SER A 58 13.02 0.41 11.72
C SER A 58 13.12 1.74 12.46
N PHE A 59 13.18 2.88 11.75
CA PHE A 59 13.11 4.21 12.39
C PHE A 59 11.80 4.45 13.14
N PHE A 60 10.68 3.95 12.61
CA PHE A 60 9.36 4.07 13.24
C PHE A 60 9.13 3.04 14.34
N ALA A 61 9.91 1.96 14.36
CA ALA A 61 9.85 0.95 15.40
C ALA A 61 10.62 1.36 16.67
N VAL A 62 11.58 2.28 16.61
CA VAL A 62 12.34 2.74 17.79
C VAL A 62 11.46 3.20 18.96
N PRO A 63 10.45 4.06 18.78
CA PRO A 63 9.58 4.44 19.89
C PRO A 63 8.78 3.26 20.45
N ILE A 64 8.42 2.31 19.59
CA ILE A 64 7.72 1.08 20.02
C ILE A 64 8.67 0.22 20.85
N PHE A 65 9.91 0.03 20.38
CA PHE A 65 10.95 -0.69 21.09
C PHE A 65 11.13 -0.12 22.50
N TRP A 66 11.30 1.19 22.66
CA TRP A 66 11.43 1.81 23.99
C TRP A 66 10.21 1.59 24.90
N LEU A 67 9.01 1.53 24.33
CA LEU A 67 7.77 1.28 25.08
C LEU A 67 7.62 -0.19 25.47
N THR A 68 8.15 -1.12 24.67
CA THR A 68 7.97 -2.57 24.88
C THR A 68 9.17 -3.23 25.55
N SER A 69 10.36 -2.66 25.45
CA SER A 69 11.62 -3.24 25.96
C SER A 69 11.67 -3.35 27.49
N SER A 70 10.82 -2.62 28.21
CA SER A 70 10.74 -2.62 29.66
C SER A 70 9.72 -3.60 30.25
N ILE A 71 8.94 -4.30 29.40
CA ILE A 71 7.87 -5.22 29.83
C ILE A 71 8.48 -6.62 30.04
N PRO A 72 8.69 -7.08 31.29
CA PRO A 72 9.26 -8.39 31.57
C PRO A 72 8.10 -9.39 31.61
N SER A 73 7.67 -9.87 30.44
CA SER A 73 6.75 -10.99 30.33
C SER A 73 7.31 -12.02 29.36
N TRP A 74 7.40 -13.25 29.86
CA TRP A 74 7.96 -14.42 29.21
C TRP A 74 7.39 -14.61 27.78
N GLN A 75 8.29 -14.85 26.82
CA GLN A 75 8.11 -14.94 25.35
C GLN A 75 8.18 -13.64 24.53
N ALA A 76 8.29 -12.46 25.15
CA ALA A 76 8.43 -11.18 24.45
C ALA A 76 9.57 -10.31 25.01
N GLY A 77 10.79 -10.85 25.09
CA GLY A 77 11.96 -9.97 25.11
C GLY A 77 12.07 -9.30 23.74
N SER A 78 12.10 -7.97 23.67
CA SER A 78 12.62 -7.12 22.58
C SER A 78 12.27 -7.37 21.08
N ASP A 79 11.59 -8.43 20.66
CA ASP A 79 11.84 -9.03 19.33
C ASP A 79 10.72 -8.84 18.30
N ILE A 80 9.74 -7.94 18.55
CA ILE A 80 8.59 -7.75 17.64
C ILE A 80 8.19 -6.28 17.41
N SER A 81 9.04 -5.31 17.74
CA SER A 81 8.71 -3.88 17.60
C SER A 81 8.37 -3.50 16.15
N ILE A 82 9.03 -4.10 15.17
CA ILE A 82 8.75 -3.98 13.73
C ILE A 82 7.36 -4.47 13.38
N ILE A 83 6.93 -5.58 13.98
CA ILE A 83 5.61 -6.17 13.74
C ILE A 83 4.54 -5.26 14.31
N ILE A 84 4.72 -4.77 15.54
CA ILE A 84 3.79 -3.85 16.19
C ILE A 84 3.70 -2.53 15.41
N ALA A 85 4.83 -1.95 15.00
CA ALA A 85 4.84 -0.75 14.15
C ALA A 85 4.08 -0.98 12.84
N SER A 86 4.27 -2.15 12.20
CA SER A 86 3.53 -2.54 11.00
C SER A 86 2.02 -2.68 11.23
N MET A 87 1.61 -3.28 12.36
CA MET A 87 0.20 -3.36 12.75
C MET A 87 -0.42 -1.97 12.89
N ILE A 88 0.27 -1.03 13.54
CA ILE A 88 -0.18 0.36 13.69
C ILE A 88 -0.37 1.00 12.30
N PHE A 89 0.62 0.90 11.41
CA PHE A 89 0.50 1.43 10.05
C PHE A 89 -0.62 0.76 9.24
N SER A 90 -0.85 -0.53 9.43
CA SER A 90 -1.96 -1.25 8.81
C SER A 90 -3.31 -0.74 9.31
N LEU A 91 -3.46 -0.49 10.61
CA LEU A 91 -4.69 0.07 11.19
C LEU A 91 -4.93 1.49 10.68
N LEU A 92 -3.88 2.31 10.60
CA LEU A 92 -3.95 3.67 10.03
C LEU A 92 -4.20 3.68 8.52
N SER A 93 -3.95 2.57 7.82
CA SER A 93 -4.26 2.43 6.39
C SER A 93 -5.76 2.33 6.12
N ALA A 94 -6.58 1.81 7.05
CA ALA A 94 -8.02 1.71 6.88
C ALA A 94 -8.74 3.07 6.68
N PRO A 95 -8.55 4.09 7.55
CA PRO A 95 -9.13 5.41 7.30
C PRO A 95 -8.56 6.05 6.04
N LEU A 96 -7.27 5.87 5.74
CA LEU A 96 -6.67 6.39 4.51
C LEU A 96 -7.26 5.75 3.26
N ALA A 97 -7.48 4.44 3.24
CA ALA A 97 -8.12 3.75 2.12
C ALA A 97 -9.52 4.33 1.86
N TYR A 98 -10.34 4.52 2.90
CA TYR A 98 -11.64 5.17 2.72
C TYR A 98 -11.50 6.59 2.12
N LEU A 99 -10.63 7.42 2.70
CA LEU A 99 -10.43 8.81 2.28
C LEU A 99 -9.87 8.93 0.85
N VAL A 100 -8.92 8.08 0.47
CA VAL A 100 -8.37 8.04 -0.89
C VAL A 100 -9.47 7.73 -1.89
N GLY A 101 -10.27 6.70 -1.66
CA GLY A 101 -11.38 6.35 -2.54
C GLY A 101 -12.40 7.49 -2.66
N ARG A 102 -12.86 8.02 -1.52
CA ARG A 102 -13.85 9.10 -1.51
C ARG A 102 -13.35 10.37 -2.18
N ASP A 103 -12.18 10.85 -1.78
CA ASP A 103 -11.68 12.16 -2.20
C ASP A 103 -11.20 12.15 -3.65
N PHE A 104 -10.70 11.01 -4.14
CA PHE A 104 -10.34 10.85 -5.55
C PHE A 104 -11.57 11.05 -6.45
N TYR A 105 -12.66 10.35 -6.16
CA TYR A 105 -13.89 10.43 -6.96
C TYR A 105 -14.68 11.72 -6.74
N SER A 106 -14.60 12.30 -5.54
CA SER A 106 -15.13 13.65 -5.26
C SER A 106 -14.42 14.71 -6.11
N ARG A 107 -13.08 14.67 -6.18
CA ARG A 107 -12.31 15.57 -7.07
C ARG A 107 -12.54 15.32 -8.55
N ALA A 108 -12.94 14.10 -8.92
CA ALA A 108 -13.35 13.75 -10.28
C ALA A 108 -14.76 14.30 -10.65
N GLY A 109 -15.48 14.89 -9.69
CA GLY A 109 -16.77 15.55 -9.90
C GLY A 109 -17.99 14.68 -9.59
N LEU A 110 -17.82 13.52 -8.95
CA LEU A 110 -18.96 12.71 -8.54
C LEU A 110 -19.70 13.35 -7.34
N PRO A 111 -21.03 13.18 -7.24
CA PRO A 111 -21.80 13.63 -6.08
C PRO A 111 -21.26 13.07 -4.77
N ALA A 112 -21.50 13.76 -3.65
CA ALA A 112 -21.00 13.38 -2.33
C ALA A 112 -21.37 11.94 -1.94
N GLU A 113 -22.61 11.51 -2.21
CA GLU A 113 -23.08 10.15 -1.88
C GLU A 113 -22.35 9.07 -2.70
N VAL A 114 -22.12 9.32 -3.99
CA VAL A 114 -21.40 8.39 -4.87
C VAL A 114 -19.93 8.35 -4.50
N SER A 115 -19.36 9.48 -4.11
CA SER A 115 -17.99 9.58 -3.60
C SER A 115 -17.82 8.83 -2.29
N ALA A 116 -18.74 8.99 -1.33
CA ALA A 116 -18.74 8.23 -0.07
C ALA A 116 -18.78 6.72 -0.33
N LYS A 117 -19.59 6.30 -1.31
CA LYS A 117 -19.64 4.91 -1.76
C LYS A 117 -18.34 4.44 -2.42
N ALA A 118 -17.68 5.29 -3.20
CA ALA A 118 -16.36 5.01 -3.75
C ALA A 118 -15.32 4.77 -2.65
N GLY A 119 -15.40 5.53 -1.55
CA GLY A 119 -14.62 5.31 -0.33
C GLY A 119 -14.86 3.92 0.27
N PHE A 120 -16.12 3.48 0.40
CA PHE A 120 -16.42 2.12 0.88
C PHE A 120 -15.88 1.03 -0.05
N TYR A 121 -16.02 1.19 -1.37
CA TYR A 121 -15.51 0.21 -2.33
C TYR A 121 -13.98 0.12 -2.29
N PHE A 122 -13.28 1.25 -2.16
CA PHE A 122 -11.82 1.20 -2.06
C PHE A 122 -11.36 0.62 -0.71
N LEU A 123 -12.08 0.88 0.38
CA LEU A 123 -11.85 0.22 1.68
C LEU A 123 -12.08 -1.30 1.61
N ILE A 124 -13.10 -1.76 0.88
CA ILE A 124 -13.34 -3.18 0.60
C ILE A 124 -12.13 -3.78 -0.15
N LEU A 125 -11.67 -3.13 -1.22
CA LEU A 125 -10.52 -3.62 -1.99
C LEU A 125 -9.22 -3.66 -1.16
N PHE A 126 -9.04 -2.69 -0.25
CA PHE A 126 -7.96 -2.73 0.74
C PHE A 126 -8.08 -4.01 1.60
N LEU A 127 -9.23 -4.28 2.21
CA LEU A 127 -9.41 -5.51 3.01
C LEU A 127 -9.19 -6.80 2.23
N LEU A 128 -9.49 -6.78 0.93
CA LEU A 128 -9.28 -7.91 0.01
C LEU A 128 -7.84 -8.04 -0.51
N THR A 129 -6.89 -7.31 0.06
CA THR A 129 -5.46 -7.38 -0.26
C THR A 129 -4.69 -8.06 0.89
N PRO A 130 -4.82 -9.38 1.15
CA PRO A 130 -4.37 -10.03 2.39
C PRO A 130 -2.85 -10.06 2.58
N TYR A 131 -2.07 -9.96 1.50
CA TYR A 131 -0.62 -10.19 1.55
C TYR A 131 0.10 -9.28 2.57
N PRO A 132 -0.07 -7.93 2.55
CA PRO A 132 0.64 -7.05 3.47
C PRO A 132 0.32 -7.29 4.95
N TYR A 133 -0.93 -7.63 5.29
CA TYR A 133 -1.36 -7.88 6.67
C TYR A 133 -0.94 -9.25 7.18
N THR A 134 -0.71 -10.20 6.26
CA THR A 134 -0.26 -11.55 6.60
C THR A 134 1.25 -11.56 6.79
N THR A 135 2.01 -10.98 5.86
CA THR A 135 3.49 -11.03 5.89
C THR A 135 4.10 -10.13 6.95
N MET A 136 3.40 -9.11 7.42
CA MET A 136 3.88 -8.31 8.54
C MET A 136 4.02 -9.12 9.84
N MET A 137 3.30 -10.23 10.01
CA MET A 137 3.47 -11.14 11.16
C MET A 137 4.84 -11.84 11.16
N ARG A 138 5.60 -11.71 10.07
CA ARG A 138 6.99 -12.16 9.92
C ARG A 138 8.01 -11.04 10.07
N GLY A 139 7.56 -9.81 10.32
CA GLY A 139 8.41 -8.61 10.30
C GLY A 139 8.59 -7.99 8.92
N PHE A 140 7.83 -8.40 7.90
CA PHE A 140 7.93 -7.71 6.61
C PHE A 140 7.23 -6.35 6.60
N GLN A 141 7.80 -5.41 5.86
CA GLN A 141 7.39 -4.01 5.87
C GLN A 141 6.27 -3.67 4.86
N GLU A 142 5.61 -4.65 4.24
CA GLU A 142 4.60 -4.35 3.20
C GLU A 142 3.39 -3.59 3.72
N ALA A 143 2.95 -3.85 4.96
CA ALA A 143 1.87 -3.10 5.58
C ALA A 143 2.23 -1.62 5.76
N ALA A 144 3.45 -1.34 6.23
CA ALA A 144 3.97 0.02 6.34
C ALA A 144 4.14 0.69 4.96
N LEU A 145 4.64 -0.04 3.97
CA LEU A 145 4.72 0.44 2.59
C LEU A 145 3.33 0.81 2.05
N LEU A 146 2.32 -0.02 2.27
CA LEU A 146 0.94 0.25 1.84
C LEU A 146 0.40 1.53 2.48
N PHE A 147 0.68 1.76 3.77
CA PHE A 147 0.34 3.00 4.45
C PHE A 147 0.95 4.22 3.74
N PHE A 148 2.25 4.20 3.44
CA PHE A 148 2.91 5.30 2.76
C PHE A 148 2.41 5.48 1.31
N ILE A 149 2.14 4.41 0.59
CA ILE A 149 1.51 4.47 -0.75
C ILE A 149 0.16 5.21 -0.65
N LEU A 150 -0.70 4.81 0.28
CA LEU A 150 -2.01 5.46 0.48
C LEU A 150 -1.85 6.92 0.94
N LEU A 151 -0.88 7.21 1.80
CA LEU A 151 -0.59 8.56 2.27
C LEU A 151 -0.10 9.47 1.13
N ILE A 152 0.77 8.98 0.26
CA ILE A 152 1.26 9.71 -0.93
C ILE A 152 0.11 9.99 -1.89
N ILE A 153 -0.73 8.99 -2.17
CA ILE A 153 -1.92 9.16 -3.02
C ILE A 153 -2.87 10.18 -2.40
N TYR A 154 -3.17 10.07 -1.11
CA TYR A 154 -4.03 11.02 -0.39
C TYR A 154 -3.45 12.44 -0.42
N ALA A 155 -2.16 12.60 -0.15
CA ALA A 155 -1.47 13.88 -0.16
C ALA A 155 -1.48 14.52 -1.55
N SER A 156 -1.27 13.72 -2.60
CA SER A 156 -1.40 14.12 -4.01
C SER A 156 -2.82 14.59 -4.32
N ILE A 157 -3.83 13.76 -4.02
CA ILE A 157 -5.24 14.08 -4.19
C ILE A 157 -5.50 15.41 -3.52
N GLN A 158 -5.08 15.60 -2.26
CA GLN A 158 -5.35 16.81 -1.50
C GLN A 158 -4.42 18.00 -1.79
N LYS A 159 -3.43 17.85 -2.67
CA LYS A 159 -2.40 18.85 -2.98
C LYS A 159 -1.66 19.36 -1.74
N LYS A 160 -1.34 18.46 -0.81
CA LYS A 160 -0.62 18.80 0.42
C LYS A 160 0.83 19.17 0.08
N ILE A 161 1.32 20.24 0.68
CA ILE A 161 2.69 20.73 0.47
C ILE A 161 3.76 19.76 0.97
N TRP A 162 3.42 18.91 1.95
CA TRP A 162 4.31 17.90 2.52
C TRP A 162 4.32 16.57 1.74
N ALA A 163 3.58 16.44 0.63
CA ALA A 163 3.55 15.23 -0.19
C ALA A 163 4.96 14.69 -0.58
N PRO A 164 5.95 15.55 -0.92
CA PRO A 164 7.31 15.08 -1.21
C PRO A 164 7.97 14.36 -0.03
N VAL A 165 7.71 14.79 1.22
CA VAL A 165 8.30 14.15 2.41
C VAL A 165 7.70 12.76 2.63
N ALA A 166 6.38 12.62 2.49
CA ALA A 166 5.73 11.31 2.54
C ALA A 166 6.27 10.37 1.44
N TRP A 167 6.59 10.93 0.26
CA TRP A 167 7.22 10.20 -0.85
C TRP A 167 8.65 9.75 -0.54
N ALA A 168 9.50 10.64 -0.01
CA ALA A 168 10.86 10.30 0.39
C ALA A 168 10.89 9.25 1.50
N VAL A 169 10.08 9.43 2.55
CA VAL A 169 9.95 8.47 3.65
C VAL A 169 9.42 7.12 3.15
N GLY A 170 8.39 7.12 2.30
CA GLY A 170 7.89 5.89 1.67
C GLY A 170 8.97 5.18 0.85
N GLY A 171 9.83 5.93 0.14
CA GLY A 171 10.98 5.41 -0.60
C GLY A 171 12.06 4.81 0.29
N ILE A 172 12.26 5.38 1.49
CA ILE A 172 13.17 4.83 2.52
C ILE A 172 12.61 3.53 3.11
N VAL A 173 11.28 3.43 3.32
CA VAL A 173 10.61 2.18 3.71
C VAL A 173 10.80 1.13 2.61
N LYS A 174 10.40 1.42 1.37
CA LYS A 174 10.83 0.66 0.17
C LYS A 174 10.85 1.54 -1.07
N PRO A 175 11.86 1.39 -1.94
CA PRO A 175 12.07 2.29 -3.09
C PRO A 175 10.95 2.24 -4.13
N PHE A 176 10.11 1.20 -4.14
CA PHE A 176 8.99 1.09 -5.07
C PHE A 176 7.96 2.20 -4.89
N ALA A 177 7.80 2.76 -3.69
CA ALA A 177 6.94 3.93 -3.48
C ALA A 177 7.40 5.15 -4.29
N LEU A 178 8.68 5.20 -4.69
CA LEU A 178 9.22 6.33 -5.43
C LEU A 178 8.54 6.49 -6.80
N THR A 179 8.00 5.42 -7.38
CA THR A 179 7.31 5.47 -8.68
C THR A 179 5.99 6.26 -8.64
N LEU A 180 5.52 6.66 -7.46
CA LEU A 180 4.33 7.50 -7.27
C LEU A 180 4.59 9.00 -7.44
N PHE A 181 5.85 9.44 -7.65
CA PHE A 181 6.17 10.85 -7.86
C PHE A 181 5.34 11.56 -8.95
N PRO A 182 4.94 10.90 -10.08
CA PRO A 182 4.14 11.56 -11.11
C PRO A 182 2.82 12.12 -10.59
N LEU A 183 2.27 11.53 -9.51
CA LEU A 183 0.99 11.93 -8.94
C LEU A 183 1.01 13.36 -8.37
N PHE A 184 2.16 13.89 -7.96
CA PHE A 184 2.23 15.20 -7.30
C PHE A 184 3.27 16.14 -7.87
N ILE A 185 4.30 15.67 -8.58
CA ILE A 185 5.47 16.50 -8.94
C ILE A 185 5.12 17.77 -9.72
N LYS A 186 4.07 17.73 -10.56
CA LYS A 186 3.56 18.89 -11.32
C LYS A 186 3.17 20.09 -10.43
N ASP A 187 2.76 19.83 -9.18
CA ASP A 187 2.34 20.86 -8.24
C ASP A 187 3.53 21.55 -7.56
N PHE A 188 4.75 21.01 -7.74
CA PHE A 188 6.01 21.45 -7.16
C PHE A 188 7.01 21.97 -8.20
N LEU A 189 6.84 21.61 -9.47
CA LEU A 189 7.57 22.17 -10.60
C LEU A 189 7.13 23.62 -10.86
N PRO A 190 8.05 24.61 -10.88
CA PRO A 190 7.72 25.98 -11.22
C PRO A 190 7.23 26.04 -12.68
N LYS A 191 5.99 26.51 -12.92
CA LYS A 191 5.44 26.69 -14.27
C LYS A 191 6.32 27.56 -15.19
N ARG A 192 7.23 28.35 -14.60
CA ARG A 192 8.16 29.26 -15.28
C ARG A 192 9.50 28.62 -15.70
N LEU A 193 9.83 27.41 -15.25
CA LEU A 193 11.09 26.75 -15.66
C LEU A 193 11.07 26.22 -17.12
N LEU A 194 9.90 26.23 -17.76
CA LEU A 194 9.73 26.00 -19.21
C LEU A 194 9.93 27.26 -20.07
N ARG A 195 10.08 28.45 -19.46
CA ARG A 195 10.52 29.67 -20.14
C ARG A 195 11.64 30.28 -19.33
N PHE A 196 12.85 29.85 -19.66
CA PHE A 196 14.11 30.53 -19.36
C PHE A 196 13.89 32.04 -19.25
N ASN A 197 13.88 32.56 -18.02
CA ASN A 197 14.60 33.78 -17.71
C ASN A 197 14.84 33.87 -16.20
N LEU A 198 16.11 33.64 -15.92
CA LEU A 198 16.85 33.80 -14.70
C LEU A 198 16.75 35.27 -14.26
N MET A 199 15.85 35.57 -13.33
CA MET A 199 16.05 36.74 -12.47
C MET A 199 15.66 36.38 -11.05
N LEU A 200 16.70 36.29 -10.23
CA LEU A 200 16.64 36.11 -8.79
C LEU A 200 15.72 37.14 -8.15
N ARG A 201 14.49 36.72 -7.85
CA ARG A 201 13.81 37.18 -6.64
C ARG A 201 13.53 35.94 -5.82
N LEU A 202 14.21 35.83 -4.68
CA LEU A 202 14.03 34.83 -3.62
C LEU A 202 12.64 34.95 -3.00
N ASN A 203 11.58 34.75 -3.79
CA ASN A 203 10.28 34.42 -3.27
C ASN A 203 10.27 32.89 -3.16
N LEU A 204 10.88 32.38 -2.08
CA LEU A 204 10.97 30.95 -1.77
C LEU A 204 9.56 30.36 -1.76
N ASN A 205 9.19 29.72 -2.87
CA ASN A 205 7.94 28.99 -2.93
C ASN A 205 8.05 27.83 -1.94
N MET A 206 7.31 27.89 -0.84
CA MET A 206 7.32 26.87 0.22
C MET A 206 7.17 25.45 -0.32
N ARG A 207 6.50 25.26 -1.48
CA ARG A 207 6.42 23.95 -2.14
C ARG A 207 7.79 23.42 -2.55
N VAL A 208 8.61 24.27 -3.18
CA VAL A 208 9.98 23.89 -3.59
C VAL A 208 10.83 23.56 -2.36
N VAL A 209 10.65 24.28 -1.25
CA VAL A 209 11.33 23.95 0.02
C VAL A 209 10.98 22.53 0.49
N TRP A 210 9.71 22.13 0.46
CA TRP A 210 9.31 20.76 0.83
C TRP A 210 9.90 19.69 -0.08
N LEU A 211 10.11 19.99 -1.37
CA LEU A 211 10.82 19.09 -2.28
C LEU A 211 12.29 18.94 -1.87
N PHE A 212 12.97 20.05 -1.54
CA PHE A 212 14.35 19.99 -1.03
C PHE A 212 14.44 19.24 0.30
N VAL A 213 13.52 19.48 1.25
CA VAL A 213 13.47 18.74 2.52
C VAL A 213 13.35 17.24 2.27
N ALA A 214 12.48 16.83 1.35
CA ALA A 214 12.33 15.42 0.98
C ALA A 214 13.63 14.83 0.39
N LEU A 215 14.29 15.56 -0.51
CA LEU A 215 15.56 15.15 -1.10
C LEU A 215 16.68 15.08 -0.04
N THR A 216 16.70 15.99 0.93
CA THR A 216 17.65 15.95 2.05
C THR A 216 17.42 14.74 2.94
N ILE A 217 16.17 14.40 3.27
CA ILE A 217 15.84 13.21 4.07
C ILE A 217 16.28 11.93 3.32
N GLY A 218 15.90 11.79 2.06
CA GLY A 218 16.30 10.66 1.22
C GLY A 218 17.81 10.59 1.02
N GLY A 219 18.44 11.71 0.71
CA GLY A 219 19.88 11.82 0.49
C GLY A 219 20.71 11.53 1.74
N ALA A 220 20.26 11.97 2.92
CA ALA A 220 20.91 11.65 4.19
C ALA A 220 20.85 10.14 4.48
N TYR A 221 19.70 9.51 4.26
CA TYR A 221 19.56 8.05 4.42
C TYR A 221 20.47 7.27 3.47
N LEU A 222 20.41 7.59 2.17
CA LEU A 222 21.23 6.94 1.15
C LEU A 222 22.73 7.21 1.34
N GLY A 223 23.09 8.43 1.73
CA GLY A 223 24.47 8.82 2.03
C GLY A 223 25.03 8.09 3.24
N ALA A 224 24.25 7.96 4.32
CA ALA A 224 24.64 7.17 5.49
C ALA A 224 24.79 5.68 5.15
N SER A 225 23.87 5.11 4.36
CA SER A 225 23.96 3.74 3.89
C SER A 225 25.23 3.51 3.05
N TYR A 226 25.50 4.39 2.08
CA TYR A 226 26.69 4.30 1.24
C TYR A 226 27.99 4.48 2.02
N TYR A 227 28.04 5.43 2.95
CA TYR A 227 29.22 5.65 3.80
C TYR A 227 29.58 4.41 4.63
N GLN A 228 28.59 3.68 5.13
CA GLN A 228 28.83 2.49 5.97
C GLN A 228 29.02 1.19 5.19
N THR A 229 28.40 1.07 4.01
CA THR A 229 28.30 -0.22 3.28
C THR A 229 28.95 -0.20 1.90
N GLY A 230 29.34 0.98 1.38
CA GLY A 230 29.77 1.15 -0.02
C GLY A 230 28.64 1.09 -1.05
N HIS A 231 27.37 0.96 -0.61
CA HIS A 231 26.22 0.82 -1.49
C HIS A 231 25.08 1.76 -1.08
N LEU A 232 24.39 2.34 -2.07
CA LEU A 232 23.20 3.17 -1.83
C LEU A 232 21.99 2.33 -1.39
N ILE A 233 21.98 1.04 -1.76
CA ILE A 233 20.93 0.08 -1.45
C ILE A 233 21.60 -1.17 -0.90
N ASN A 234 21.46 -1.40 0.40
CA ASN A 234 21.84 -2.64 1.06
C ASN A 234 20.60 -3.55 1.09
N ASN A 235 20.38 -4.38 0.06
CA ASN A 235 19.15 -5.18 -0.03
C ASN A 235 19.21 -6.42 0.87
N ALA A 236 18.05 -6.83 1.42
CA ALA A 236 17.91 -7.99 2.30
C ALA A 236 17.77 -9.34 1.57
N ALA A 237 17.77 -9.35 0.24
CA ALA A 237 17.80 -10.60 -0.48
C ALA A 237 19.19 -11.24 -0.28
N ILE A 238 19.34 -12.13 0.70
CA ILE A 238 20.59 -12.87 1.01
C ILE A 238 21.20 -13.50 -0.25
N ASN A 239 20.37 -13.86 -1.24
CA ASN A 239 20.78 -14.40 -2.54
C ASN A 239 21.38 -13.34 -3.51
N SER A 240 21.56 -12.09 -3.06
CA SER A 240 22.08 -10.97 -3.87
C SER A 240 23.60 -10.78 -3.77
N TYR A 241 24.26 -11.55 -2.92
CA TYR A 241 25.68 -11.44 -2.63
C TYR A 241 26.41 -12.69 -3.11
N GLN A 242 27.57 -12.52 -3.75
CA GLN A 242 28.44 -13.64 -4.14
C GLN A 242 29.13 -14.17 -2.88
N GLY A 243 28.50 -15.15 -2.24
CA GLY A 243 29.03 -15.79 -1.03
C GLY A 243 28.48 -15.22 0.27
N ASN A 244 29.07 -15.65 1.39
CA ASN A 244 28.70 -15.18 2.72
C ASN A 244 29.08 -13.70 2.86
N PHE A 245 28.13 -12.87 3.30
CA PHE A 245 28.35 -11.45 3.53
C PHE A 245 29.32 -11.25 4.70
N ASP A 246 30.47 -10.63 4.45
CA ASP A 246 31.42 -10.19 5.48
C ASP A 246 31.24 -8.69 5.70
N ALA A 247 30.90 -8.29 6.92
CA ALA A 247 30.76 -6.89 7.30
C ALA A 247 32.06 -6.10 7.03
N GLY A 248 33.24 -6.71 7.15
CA GLY A 248 34.52 -6.07 6.87
C GLY A 248 34.79 -5.78 5.40
N ASN A 249 34.15 -6.54 4.50
CA ASN A 249 34.37 -6.48 3.06
C ASN A 249 33.10 -6.95 2.32
N PRO A 250 32.07 -6.09 2.18
CA PRO A 250 30.80 -6.49 1.59
C PRO A 250 31.06 -6.98 0.15
N PRO A 251 30.69 -8.22 -0.20
CA PRO A 251 30.90 -8.73 -1.53
C PRO A 251 30.12 -7.89 -2.56
N PRO A 252 30.63 -7.72 -3.79
CA PRO A 252 29.92 -6.99 -4.83
C PRO A 252 28.52 -7.59 -5.04
N LEU A 253 27.52 -6.72 -5.18
CA LEU A 253 26.14 -7.10 -5.49
C LEU A 253 26.12 -7.95 -6.76
N THR A 254 25.83 -9.23 -6.60
CA THR A 254 25.60 -10.12 -7.72
C THR A 254 24.12 -10.25 -7.97
N GLU A 255 23.72 -9.71 -9.12
CA GLU A 255 22.50 -10.07 -9.83
C GLU A 255 21.17 -9.49 -9.32
N SER A 256 21.11 -8.65 -8.28
CA SER A 256 19.78 -8.19 -7.80
C SER A 256 19.15 -7.03 -8.56
N PHE A 257 19.92 -6.31 -9.37
CA PHE A 257 19.45 -5.17 -10.18
C PHE A 257 20.03 -5.16 -11.60
N THR A 258 20.51 -6.31 -12.10
CA THR A 258 20.94 -6.40 -13.50
C THR A 258 19.72 -6.37 -14.41
N ALA A 259 19.71 -5.48 -15.41
CA ALA A 259 18.61 -5.34 -16.36
C ALA A 259 18.35 -6.69 -17.06
N GLY A 260 17.16 -7.27 -16.90
CA GLY A 260 16.82 -8.57 -17.46
C GLY A 260 15.41 -8.64 -18.06
N VAL A 261 15.28 -9.24 -19.25
CA VAL A 261 13.98 -9.35 -19.96
C VAL A 261 13.02 -10.35 -19.29
N LYS A 262 13.54 -11.33 -18.53
CA LYS A 262 12.73 -12.31 -17.79
C LYS A 262 11.88 -11.67 -16.68
N GLY A 263 12.25 -10.48 -16.18
CA GLY A 263 11.52 -9.77 -15.13
C GLY A 263 10.12 -9.33 -15.58
N PHE A 264 9.97 -8.88 -16.83
CA PHE A 264 8.67 -8.46 -17.37
C PHE A 264 7.62 -9.58 -17.41
N LEU A 265 8.02 -10.79 -17.81
CA LEU A 265 7.12 -11.96 -17.78
C LEU A 265 6.72 -12.34 -16.35
N ARG A 266 7.66 -12.22 -15.39
CA ARG A 266 7.38 -12.45 -13.97
C ARG A 266 6.42 -11.42 -13.40
N VAL A 267 6.50 -10.16 -13.83
CA VAL A 267 5.52 -9.13 -13.45
C VAL A 267 4.12 -9.54 -13.91
N GLY A 268 3.96 -9.95 -15.17
CA GLY A 268 2.67 -10.45 -15.69
C GLY A 268 2.14 -11.64 -14.88
N ALA A 269 3.00 -12.62 -14.60
CA ALA A 269 2.66 -13.79 -13.79
C ALA A 269 2.22 -13.41 -12.35
N ASN A 270 2.93 -12.48 -11.71
CA ASN A 270 2.63 -12.00 -10.35
C ASN A 270 1.36 -11.13 -10.28
N LEU A 271 0.81 -10.69 -11.42
CA LEU A 271 -0.45 -9.92 -11.49
C LEU A 271 -1.66 -10.80 -11.83
N LEU A 272 -1.46 -11.93 -12.51
CA LEU A 272 -2.55 -12.69 -13.14
C LEU A 272 -2.71 -14.14 -12.67
N LEU A 273 -1.70 -14.74 -12.01
CA LEU A 273 -1.72 -16.14 -11.55
C LEU A 273 -1.84 -16.27 -10.03
N HIS A 274 -3.02 -16.63 -9.51
CA HIS A 274 -3.34 -16.65 -8.06
C HIS A 274 -2.32 -17.36 -7.17
N PHE A 275 -1.63 -18.39 -7.68
CA PHE A 275 -0.62 -19.15 -6.94
C PHE A 275 0.72 -18.41 -6.73
N ARG A 276 0.96 -17.26 -7.36
CA ARG A 276 2.24 -16.50 -7.32
C ARG A 276 2.29 -15.42 -6.22
N LYS A 277 1.81 -15.72 -5.01
CA LYS A 277 1.80 -14.76 -3.87
C LYS A 277 1.21 -13.40 -4.28
N ILE A 278 0.12 -13.43 -5.06
CA ILE A 278 -0.53 -12.22 -5.59
C ILE A 278 -1.11 -11.40 -4.43
N MET A 279 -0.99 -10.07 -4.52
CA MET A 279 -1.44 -9.19 -3.45
C MET A 279 -2.94 -8.90 -3.51
N ILE A 280 -3.53 -8.85 -4.71
CA ILE A 280 -4.93 -8.49 -4.96
C ILE A 280 -5.52 -9.33 -6.11
N SER A 281 -6.84 -9.55 -6.10
CA SER A 281 -7.58 -10.24 -7.18
C SER A 281 -7.13 -9.82 -8.60
N PRO A 282 -6.73 -10.75 -9.48
CA PRO A 282 -6.49 -10.48 -10.90
C PRO A 282 -7.66 -9.79 -11.59
N PHE A 283 -8.89 -10.10 -11.19
CA PHE A 283 -10.08 -9.41 -11.71
C PHE A 283 -10.06 -7.91 -11.41
N VAL A 284 -9.60 -7.49 -10.23
CA VAL A 284 -9.40 -6.08 -9.88
C VAL A 284 -8.35 -5.42 -10.78
N ILE A 285 -7.26 -6.12 -11.10
CA ILE A 285 -6.24 -5.63 -12.03
C ILE A 285 -6.83 -5.40 -13.42
N ILE A 286 -7.62 -6.34 -13.93
CA ILE A 286 -8.29 -6.24 -15.23
C ILE A 286 -9.25 -5.05 -15.24
N LEU A 287 -10.12 -4.92 -14.23
CA LEU A 287 -11.05 -3.79 -14.12
C LEU A 287 -10.33 -2.45 -14.01
N GLY A 288 -9.23 -2.40 -13.26
CA GLY A 288 -8.38 -1.21 -13.13
C GLY A 288 -7.72 -0.83 -14.45
N ALA A 289 -7.16 -1.80 -15.18
CA ALA A 289 -6.57 -1.58 -16.50
C ALA A 289 -7.64 -1.10 -17.50
N LEU A 290 -8.82 -1.71 -17.51
CA LEU A 290 -9.94 -1.27 -18.34
C LEU A 290 -10.37 0.16 -17.99
N ALA A 291 -10.45 0.52 -16.72
CA ALA A 291 -10.73 1.89 -16.27
C ALA A 291 -9.71 2.92 -16.79
N LEU A 292 -8.44 2.50 -16.86
CA LEU A 292 -7.33 3.33 -17.32
C LEU A 292 -7.14 3.32 -18.83
N LEU A 293 -7.77 2.42 -19.59
CA LEU A 293 -7.67 2.33 -21.05
C LEU A 293 -8.96 2.82 -21.75
N VAL A 294 -10.11 2.40 -21.25
CA VAL A 294 -11.42 2.72 -21.80
C VAL A 294 -12.11 3.71 -20.88
N PRO A 295 -12.24 4.99 -21.26
CA PRO A 295 -12.97 5.95 -20.44
C PRO A 295 -14.43 5.53 -20.35
N LEU A 296 -14.84 5.09 -19.17
CA LEU A 296 -16.24 4.89 -18.82
C LEU A 296 -16.97 6.23 -18.92
N ARG A 297 -18.08 6.28 -19.67
CA ARG A 297 -19.07 7.38 -19.61
C ARG A 297 -19.83 7.37 -18.26
N LEU A 298 -19.10 7.41 -17.15
CA LEU A 298 -19.57 8.16 -15.99
C LEU A 298 -19.34 9.63 -16.37
N ASN A 299 -20.23 10.56 -16.01
CA ASN A 299 -20.03 12.01 -16.24
C ASN A 299 -18.85 12.55 -15.40
N LEU A 300 -17.66 11.96 -15.56
CA LEU A 300 -16.42 12.31 -14.90
C LEU A 300 -15.84 13.51 -15.63
N ASN A 301 -15.57 14.57 -14.88
CA ASN A 301 -15.06 15.82 -15.43
C ASN A 301 -13.68 15.64 -16.07
N MET A 302 -13.28 16.61 -16.91
CA MET A 302 -11.94 16.73 -17.52
C MET A 302 -10.76 16.52 -16.55
N ARG A 303 -10.96 16.74 -15.24
CA ARG A 303 -9.94 16.51 -14.19
C ARG A 303 -9.61 15.02 -13.97
N PHE A 304 -10.54 14.10 -14.21
CA PHE A 304 -10.28 12.67 -14.17
C PHE A 304 -9.28 12.25 -15.25
N ASN A 305 -9.40 12.81 -16.46
CA ASN A 305 -8.47 12.55 -17.57
C ASN A 305 -7.04 13.06 -17.29
N LEU A 306 -6.88 14.12 -16.48
CA LEU A 306 -5.57 14.61 -16.07
C LEU A 306 -4.92 13.69 -15.04
N MET A 307 -5.65 13.26 -14.01
CA MET A 307 -5.14 12.33 -12.99
C MET A 307 -4.89 10.93 -13.56
N ARG A 308 -5.66 10.52 -14.57
CA ARG A 308 -5.45 9.24 -15.29
C ARG A 308 -4.06 9.14 -15.91
N LYS A 309 -3.55 10.21 -16.54
CA LYS A 309 -2.20 10.19 -17.15
C LYS A 309 -1.11 10.00 -16.11
N GLU A 310 -1.26 10.63 -14.94
CA GLU A 310 -0.30 10.53 -13.84
C GLU A 310 -0.32 9.14 -13.20
N ILE A 311 -1.52 8.54 -13.03
CA ILE A 311 -1.69 7.16 -12.58
C ILE A 311 -1.04 6.18 -13.57
N VAL A 312 -1.31 6.35 -14.87
CA VAL A 312 -0.71 5.51 -15.92
C VAL A 312 0.82 5.64 -15.90
N LEU A 313 1.36 6.85 -15.79
CA LEU A 313 2.80 7.06 -15.73
C LEU A 313 3.41 6.39 -14.49
N ALA A 314 2.78 6.52 -13.32
CA ALA A 314 3.25 5.85 -12.09
C ALA A 314 3.23 4.31 -12.21
N ILE A 315 2.20 3.76 -12.84
CA ILE A 315 2.10 2.32 -13.14
C ILE A 315 3.19 1.88 -14.10
N VAL A 316 3.40 2.60 -15.20
CA VAL A 316 4.45 2.29 -16.20
C VAL A 316 5.83 2.34 -15.55
N LEU A 317 6.11 3.36 -14.72
CA LEU A 317 7.38 3.44 -14.01
C LEU A 317 7.58 2.28 -13.03
N ASN A 318 6.52 1.85 -12.32
CA ASN A 318 6.61 0.68 -11.44
C ASN A 318 6.83 -0.62 -12.23
N PHE A 319 6.11 -0.79 -13.35
CA PHE A 319 6.29 -1.92 -14.26
C PHE A 319 7.71 -1.98 -14.84
N LEU A 320 8.25 -0.83 -15.30
CA LEU A 320 9.61 -0.74 -15.83
C LEU A 320 10.65 -1.01 -14.73
N LEU A 321 10.49 -0.42 -13.55
CA LEU A 321 11.40 -0.62 -12.43
C LEU A 321 11.46 -2.10 -12.05
N VAL A 322 10.30 -2.72 -11.77
CA VAL A 322 10.24 -4.11 -11.30
C VAL A 322 10.55 -5.10 -12.43
N GLY A 323 10.10 -4.82 -13.65
CA GLY A 323 10.34 -5.67 -14.82
C GLY A 323 11.79 -5.66 -15.29
N SER A 324 12.54 -4.61 -14.98
CA SER A 324 13.99 -4.55 -15.23
C SER A 324 14.80 -5.33 -14.18
N LEU A 325 14.21 -5.79 -13.08
CA LEU A 325 14.92 -6.58 -12.07
C LEU A 325 15.04 -8.04 -12.51
N THR A 326 16.24 -8.60 -12.40
CA THR A 326 16.52 -10.03 -12.56
C THR A 326 15.75 -10.89 -11.55
N PHE A 327 15.44 -10.35 -10.38
CA PHE A 327 14.59 -10.97 -9.36
C PHE A 327 13.44 -10.03 -8.94
N SER A 328 12.20 -10.44 -9.18
CA SER A 328 11.00 -9.62 -8.90
C SER A 328 10.01 -10.36 -8.00
N PHE A 329 9.87 -9.91 -6.75
CA PHE A 329 8.81 -10.38 -5.85
C PHE A 329 7.49 -9.66 -6.15
N SER A 330 6.36 -10.33 -5.93
CA SER A 330 5.03 -9.72 -6.06
C SER A 330 4.90 -8.46 -5.20
N LYS A 331 5.49 -8.44 -4.00
CA LYS A 331 5.53 -7.31 -3.05
C LYS A 331 6.04 -5.99 -3.64
N TYR A 332 6.82 -6.03 -4.71
CA TYR A 332 7.37 -4.84 -5.38
C TYR A 332 6.36 -4.11 -6.27
N LEU A 333 5.27 -4.79 -6.64
CA LEU A 333 4.19 -4.27 -7.47
C LEU A 333 3.12 -3.54 -6.66
N LEU A 334 3.31 -3.38 -5.34
CA LEU A 334 2.29 -2.84 -4.43
C LEU A 334 1.78 -1.46 -4.86
N PRO A 335 2.64 -0.50 -5.29
CA PRO A 335 2.17 0.79 -5.82
C PRO A 335 1.25 0.62 -7.04
N MET A 336 1.63 -0.24 -8.00
CA MET A 336 0.85 -0.52 -9.20
C MET A 336 -0.49 -1.18 -8.87
N THR A 337 -0.51 -2.18 -8.00
CA THR A 337 -1.74 -2.87 -7.61
C THR A 337 -2.71 -1.96 -6.85
N THR A 338 -2.20 -1.07 -5.98
CA THR A 338 -3.05 -0.09 -5.28
C THR A 338 -3.67 0.92 -6.25
N LEU A 339 -2.92 1.36 -7.26
CA LEU A 339 -3.44 2.25 -8.30
C LEU A 339 -4.48 1.57 -9.19
N PHE A 340 -4.28 0.31 -9.57
CA PHE A 340 -5.31 -0.46 -10.26
C PHE A 340 -6.56 -0.66 -9.41
N ALA A 341 -6.40 -0.97 -8.12
CA ALA A 341 -7.51 -1.07 -7.20
C ALA A 341 -8.33 0.24 -7.16
N LEU A 342 -7.65 1.39 -7.04
CA LEU A 342 -8.32 2.70 -7.02
C LEU A 342 -9.06 2.99 -8.34
N ALA A 343 -8.43 2.67 -9.47
CA ALA A 343 -9.02 2.86 -10.79
C ALA A 343 -10.24 1.93 -11.01
N SER A 344 -10.18 0.69 -10.53
CA SER A 344 -11.27 -0.29 -10.71
C SER A 344 -12.59 0.13 -10.06
N VAL A 345 -12.55 0.98 -9.02
CA VAL A 345 -13.74 1.47 -8.30
C VAL A 345 -14.74 2.13 -9.27
N SER A 346 -14.31 2.79 -10.35
CA SER A 346 -15.23 3.38 -11.33
C SER A 346 -16.09 2.32 -12.01
N TYR A 347 -15.51 1.16 -12.35
CA TYR A 347 -16.25 0.03 -12.90
C TYR A 347 -17.20 -0.56 -11.87
N LEU A 348 -16.75 -0.73 -10.62
CA LEU A 348 -17.58 -1.27 -9.54
C LEU A 348 -18.77 -0.37 -9.21
N LEU A 349 -18.59 0.95 -9.25
CA LEU A 349 -19.68 1.92 -9.05
C LEU A 349 -20.76 1.80 -10.13
N LYS A 350 -20.36 1.60 -11.39
CA LYS A 350 -21.27 1.44 -12.53
C LYS A 350 -21.92 0.06 -12.56
N TYR A 351 -21.13 -0.99 -12.41
CA TYR A 351 -21.53 -2.40 -12.51
C TYR A 351 -21.29 -3.10 -11.18
N ARG A 352 -22.18 -2.87 -10.22
CA ARG A 352 -22.01 -3.29 -8.83
C ARG A 352 -21.94 -4.81 -8.64
N TRP A 353 -22.61 -5.55 -9.51
CA TRP A 353 -22.57 -7.02 -9.50
C TRP A 353 -21.15 -7.56 -9.72
N LEU A 354 -20.25 -6.78 -10.35
CA LEU A 354 -18.83 -7.14 -10.48
C LEU A 354 -18.13 -7.28 -9.13
N MET A 355 -18.64 -6.64 -8.06
CA MET A 355 -18.08 -6.83 -6.72
C MET A 355 -18.20 -8.28 -6.25
N TRP A 356 -19.26 -9.00 -6.63
CA TRP A 356 -19.37 -10.43 -6.31
C TRP A 356 -18.30 -11.27 -7.01
N LEU A 357 -17.95 -10.92 -8.25
CA LEU A 357 -16.82 -11.54 -8.95
C LEU A 357 -15.48 -11.19 -8.28
N VAL A 358 -15.30 -9.94 -7.85
CA VAL A 358 -14.11 -9.53 -7.07
C VAL A 358 -14.00 -10.32 -5.77
N LEU A 359 -15.10 -10.49 -5.03
CA LEU A 359 -15.13 -11.26 -3.79
C LEU A 359 -14.79 -12.73 -4.05
N LEU A 360 -15.38 -13.35 -5.06
CA LEU A 360 -15.08 -14.74 -5.44
C LEU A 360 -13.60 -14.89 -5.83
N ASP A 361 -13.09 -14.01 -6.68
CA ASP A 361 -11.71 -14.05 -7.15
C ASP A 361 -10.70 -13.77 -6.02
N SER A 362 -11.05 -12.88 -5.09
CA SER A 362 -10.23 -12.57 -3.91
C SER A 362 -10.14 -13.75 -2.96
N PHE A 363 -11.17 -14.59 -2.85
CA PHE A 363 -11.09 -15.82 -2.05
C PHE A 363 -9.94 -16.73 -2.52
N PHE A 364 -9.75 -16.84 -3.85
CA PHE A 364 -8.62 -17.57 -4.45
C PHE A 364 -7.25 -16.88 -4.27
N VAL A 365 -7.21 -15.64 -3.80
CA VAL A 365 -5.98 -14.96 -3.36
C VAL A 365 -5.70 -15.25 -1.87
N PHE A 366 -6.75 -15.28 -1.03
CA PHE A 366 -6.60 -15.61 0.39
C PHE A 366 -6.10 -17.04 0.61
N LEU A 367 -6.61 -18.02 -0.14
CA LEU A 367 -6.28 -19.44 0.03
C LEU A 367 -4.78 -19.77 -0.12
N PRO A 368 -4.08 -19.37 -1.20
CA PRO A 368 -2.64 -19.59 -1.30
C PRO A 368 -1.87 -18.88 -0.18
N ILE A 369 -2.26 -17.67 0.22
CA ILE A 369 -1.57 -16.92 1.27
C ILE A 369 -1.77 -17.58 2.64
N TRP A 370 -2.93 -18.17 2.91
CA TRP A 370 -3.15 -19.03 4.07
C TRP A 370 -2.17 -20.20 4.08
N ASN A 371 -2.08 -20.93 2.97
CA ASN A 371 -1.23 -22.12 2.87
C ASN A 371 0.27 -21.80 2.95
N TYR A 372 0.70 -20.65 2.42
CA TYR A 372 2.11 -20.24 2.44
C TYR A 372 2.54 -19.57 3.74
N PHE A 373 1.63 -18.87 4.42
CA PHE A 373 1.97 -18.00 5.55
C PHE A 373 0.92 -18.05 6.67
N GLY A 374 -0.37 -17.86 6.34
CA GLY A 374 -1.41 -17.62 7.34
C GLY A 374 -1.60 -18.74 8.36
N ASN A 375 -1.42 -20.00 7.96
CA ASN A 375 -1.54 -21.17 8.84
C ASN A 375 -0.51 -21.20 9.98
N SER A 376 0.53 -20.37 9.91
CA SER A 376 1.57 -20.26 10.93
C SER A 376 1.21 -19.24 12.02
N PHE A 377 0.29 -18.31 11.76
CA PHE A 377 -0.01 -17.19 12.68
C PHE A 377 -1.42 -17.24 13.25
N TRP A 378 -2.40 -17.79 12.52
CA TRP A 378 -3.77 -17.90 13.01
C TRP A 378 -4.16 -19.37 13.24
N PRO A 379 -4.94 -19.67 14.29
CA PRO A 379 -5.27 -21.04 14.65
C PRO A 379 -6.23 -21.74 13.67
N ASN A 380 -6.96 -20.99 12.84
CA ASN A 380 -7.91 -21.53 11.87
C ASN A 380 -8.14 -20.55 10.70
N ILE A 381 -8.40 -21.09 9.51
CA ILE A 381 -8.70 -20.34 8.27
C ILE A 381 -9.88 -19.38 8.43
N TYR A 382 -10.89 -19.70 9.24
CA TYR A 382 -12.04 -18.82 9.43
C TYR A 382 -11.69 -17.49 10.10
N ILE A 383 -10.74 -17.52 11.06
CA ILE A 383 -10.21 -16.31 11.70
C ILE A 383 -9.31 -15.57 10.72
N TYR A 384 -8.49 -16.30 9.96
CA TYR A 384 -7.65 -15.72 8.92
C TYR A 384 -8.48 -14.93 7.87
N LEU A 385 -9.68 -15.40 7.55
CA LEU A 385 -10.61 -14.76 6.62
C LEU A 385 -11.38 -13.57 7.20
N LEU A 386 -11.12 -13.12 8.43
CA LEU A 386 -11.83 -12.00 9.05
C LEU A 386 -11.84 -10.71 8.19
N PRO A 387 -10.73 -10.27 7.55
CA PRO A 387 -10.76 -9.14 6.62
C PRO A 387 -11.69 -9.37 5.40
N PHE A 388 -11.75 -10.61 4.91
CA PHE A 388 -12.64 -11.00 3.81
C PHE A 388 -14.12 -10.94 4.23
N TRP A 389 -14.44 -11.44 5.42
CA TRP A 389 -15.81 -11.36 5.97
C TRP A 389 -16.22 -9.91 6.22
N ALA A 390 -15.31 -9.09 6.75
CA ALA A 390 -15.55 -7.65 6.92
C ALA A 390 -15.85 -6.98 5.57
N ALA A 391 -15.11 -7.30 4.50
CA ALA A 391 -15.38 -6.81 3.15
C ALA A 391 -16.81 -7.16 2.66
N ILE A 392 -17.29 -8.39 2.89
CA ILE A 392 -18.66 -8.81 2.56
C ILE A 392 -19.69 -7.98 3.34
N VAL A 393 -19.52 -7.86 4.66
CA VAL A 393 -20.42 -7.09 5.52
C VAL A 393 -20.49 -5.63 5.05
N LEU A 394 -19.34 -5.01 4.76
CA LEU A 394 -19.29 -3.64 4.24
C LEU A 394 -20.00 -3.50 2.90
N PHE A 395 -19.83 -4.46 2.00
CA PHE A 395 -20.51 -4.44 0.71
C PHE A 395 -22.03 -4.48 0.89
N LEU A 396 -22.53 -5.42 1.71
CA LEU A 396 -23.96 -5.53 2.03
C LEU A 396 -24.51 -4.25 2.68
N LEU A 397 -23.79 -3.67 3.64
CA LEU A 397 -24.16 -2.39 4.26
C LEU A 397 -24.21 -1.25 3.25
N SER A 398 -23.27 -1.20 2.30
CA SER A 398 -23.22 -0.16 1.25
C SER A 398 -24.38 -0.26 0.25
N GLU A 399 -25.02 -1.42 0.12
CA GLU A 399 -26.21 -1.64 -0.72
C GLU A 399 -27.52 -1.67 0.08
N TRP A 400 -27.48 -1.67 1.42
CA TRP A 400 -28.64 -1.90 2.30
C TRP A 400 -29.83 -0.97 2.03
N LYS A 401 -29.59 0.33 1.83
CA LYS A 401 -30.68 1.29 1.52
C LYS A 401 -31.44 0.92 0.24
N LYS A 402 -30.75 0.38 -0.76
CA LYS A 402 -31.40 -0.05 -2.01
C LYS A 402 -32.04 -1.42 -1.89
N PHE A 403 -31.45 -2.31 -1.09
CA PHE A 403 -32.09 -3.57 -0.74
C PHE A 403 -33.43 -3.34 -0.02
N GLN A 404 -33.49 -2.40 0.91
CA GLN A 404 -34.72 -1.96 1.56
C GLN A 404 -35.74 -1.40 0.56
N LEU A 405 -35.32 -0.52 -0.35
CA LEU A 405 -36.20 0.01 -1.39
C LEU A 405 -36.71 -1.09 -2.34
N TRP A 406 -35.86 -2.05 -2.71
CA TRP A 406 -36.24 -3.18 -3.55
C TRP A 406 -37.21 -4.12 -2.84
N ILE A 407 -36.99 -4.46 -1.57
CA ILE A 407 -37.93 -5.25 -0.75
C ILE A 407 -39.27 -4.53 -0.64
N ASN A 408 -39.26 -3.22 -0.43
CA ASN A 408 -40.50 -2.45 -0.29
C ASN A 408 -41.26 -2.36 -1.62
N ASP A 409 -40.57 -2.22 -2.75
CA ASP A 409 -41.16 -2.31 -4.09
C ASP A 409 -41.72 -3.73 -4.36
N LEU A 410 -40.97 -4.78 -4.02
CA LEU A 410 -41.41 -6.17 -4.17
C LEU A 410 -42.65 -6.46 -3.32
N ARG A 411 -42.69 -5.99 -2.07
CA ARG A 411 -43.87 -6.08 -1.19
C ARG A 411 -45.06 -5.31 -1.75
N SER A 412 -44.84 -4.13 -2.31
CA SER A 412 -45.88 -3.33 -2.96
C SER A 412 -46.45 -4.01 -4.21
N ARG A 413 -45.61 -4.69 -5.00
CA ARG A 413 -46.06 -5.45 -6.18
C ARG A 413 -46.82 -6.71 -5.79
N LEU A 414 -46.35 -7.40 -4.75
CA LEU A 414 -47.03 -8.57 -4.17
C LEU A 414 -48.37 -8.21 -3.54
N SER A 415 -48.50 -7.04 -2.91
CA SER A 415 -49.77 -6.60 -2.31
C SER A 415 -50.78 -6.02 -3.32
N THR A 416 -50.31 -5.57 -4.49
CA THR A 416 -51.17 -4.98 -5.53
C THR A 416 -51.50 -5.94 -6.67
N GLY A 417 -50.96 -7.16 -6.67
CA GLY A 417 -51.21 -8.18 -7.69
C GLY A 417 -50.71 -7.82 -9.11
N LYS A 418 -49.96 -6.73 -9.26
CA LYS A 418 -49.42 -6.28 -10.56
C LYS A 418 -48.01 -6.84 -10.76
N PHE A 419 -47.93 -8.01 -11.37
CA PHE A 419 -46.73 -8.45 -12.07
C PHE A 419 -46.83 -7.99 -13.52
N ASN A 420 -45.97 -7.04 -13.92
CA ASN A 420 -45.68 -6.77 -15.33
C ASN A 420 -44.41 -7.50 -15.71
#